data_AF-A0A4D6KNR7-F1
#
_entry.id   AF-A0A4D6KNR7-F1
#
_cell.length_a   1.000
_cell.length_b   1.000
_cell.length_c   1.000
_cell.angle_alpha   90.00
_cell.angle_beta   90.00
_cell.angle_gamma   90.00
#
_symmetry.space_group_name_H-M   'P 1'
#
loop_
_entity.id
_entity.type
_entity.pdbx_description
1 polymer ?
#
loop_
_entity_poly.entity_id
_entity_poly.type
_entity_poly.pdbx_seq_one_letter_code
_entity_poly.pdbx_strand_id
1 'polypeptide(L)'
;MELCTANAILPPRFSFSTTHADSVRNLKSFVPFPRFIIRAQREFERMRGLRPRATVSDAGSCEAVDESRMHRVCDKLIGVFMVDKPTPTDWRRLLAFSREWNNLKPQFFARCQERADAEEDPAMKEKLLRLARKLRQIDEDVQRHNDLLEVVKQDPSEISEIVSKRRKDFTEEFFIHLHTVAESYYDNKEKQNELAKIGNACLAAVQAYDAATESLEQVNAAELKFQDIISSPSLDAACRKIDNLAEKKELDSTLVLMITKAWSAAKESDMMKEEVKDILYHLYKTAVGNLQKLVPKEVRIVKYLIQIDDPEEQLSALKDAFTPGEELEGKDVDNLYTTPEKLHTWIKGVVDAYHLSREGTLIREARDLMSPEIIQKLEVLKMVIERNFITWTFEPWHTLIVLPKAKVHSEATYKVEECMCAILSNSTSTPSVTDRTKQLRLHEVALAELNNQPSSRAVYRKNGNLFFRTTIQTATAMEQKELESAKSKLKGLDSSS
;
A
#
# COMPACT_ATOMS: atom_id res chain seq x y z
N MET A 1 18.75 -27.28 -45.97
CA MET A 1 19.18 -27.49 -44.57
C MET A 1 18.55 -26.41 -43.74
N GLU A 2 17.94 -26.83 -42.64
CA GLU A 2 16.74 -26.27 -42.03
C GLU A 2 16.90 -24.89 -41.39
N LEU A 3 15.85 -24.09 -41.58
CA LEU A 3 15.51 -22.89 -40.81
C LEU A 3 14.76 -23.34 -39.56
N CYS A 4 15.18 -22.89 -38.37
CA CYS A 4 14.35 -22.95 -37.15
C CYS A 4 14.14 -21.54 -36.61
N THR A 5 12.93 -21.03 -36.88
CA THR A 5 12.31 -19.84 -36.31
C THR A 5 11.80 -20.15 -34.90
N ALA A 6 12.27 -19.43 -33.90
CA ALA A 6 11.72 -19.45 -32.55
C ALA A 6 10.61 -18.38 -32.43
N ASN A 7 9.35 -18.82 -32.47
CA ASN A 7 8.19 -18.01 -32.11
C ASN A 7 8.10 -17.94 -30.57
N ALA A 8 8.34 -16.75 -30.01
CA ALA A 8 8.02 -16.46 -28.62
C ALA A 8 6.51 -16.21 -28.48
N ILE A 9 5.80 -17.17 -27.91
CA ILE A 9 4.38 -17.06 -27.55
C ILE A 9 4.28 -16.28 -26.24
N LEU A 10 3.79 -15.04 -26.32
CA LEU A 10 3.34 -14.26 -25.16
C LEU A 10 2.13 -14.93 -24.50
N PRO A 11 2.05 -15.02 -23.16
CA PRO A 11 0.83 -15.44 -22.48
C PRO A 11 -0.25 -14.35 -22.58
N PRO A 12 -1.55 -14.73 -22.63
CA PRO A 12 -2.64 -13.78 -22.84
C PRO A 12 -2.84 -12.90 -21.61
N ARG A 13 -2.93 -11.59 -21.86
CA ARG A 13 -3.44 -10.59 -20.90
C ARG A 13 -4.93 -10.88 -20.65
N PHE A 14 -5.26 -11.36 -19.45
CA PHE A 14 -6.65 -11.40 -19.00
C PHE A 14 -7.06 -10.02 -18.49
N SER A 15 -7.98 -9.39 -19.21
CA SER A 15 -8.69 -8.18 -18.82
C SER A 15 -9.67 -8.48 -17.69
N PHE A 16 -9.34 -8.10 -16.46
CA PHE A 16 -10.33 -8.07 -15.39
C PHE A 16 -11.23 -6.85 -15.56
N SER A 17 -12.50 -7.12 -15.87
CA SER A 17 -13.56 -6.13 -15.84
C SER A 17 -13.89 -5.81 -14.39
N THR A 18 -13.59 -4.57 -13.97
CA THR A 18 -13.91 -4.03 -12.65
C THR A 18 -15.42 -4.07 -12.40
N THR A 19 -15.87 -5.05 -11.61
CA THR A 19 -17.19 -5.03 -10.99
C THR A 19 -17.02 -5.02 -9.47
N HIS A 20 -17.09 -3.81 -8.95
CA HIS A 20 -17.61 -3.39 -7.65
C HIS A 20 -17.41 -4.26 -6.40
N ALA A 21 -16.63 -3.68 -5.48
CA ALA A 21 -16.33 -4.10 -4.12
C ALA A 21 -17.50 -3.92 -3.13
N ASP A 22 -18.66 -4.51 -3.41
CA ASP A 22 -19.87 -4.35 -2.57
C ASP A 22 -20.31 -5.63 -1.80
N SER A 23 -19.62 -6.76 -1.92
CA SER A 23 -20.09 -8.02 -1.30
C SER A 23 -19.65 -8.27 0.16
N VAL A 24 -18.71 -7.49 0.72
CA VAL A 24 -18.10 -7.80 2.04
C VAL A 24 -18.82 -7.13 3.23
N ARG A 25 -19.84 -6.29 3.01
CA ARG A 25 -20.51 -5.54 4.11
C ARG A 25 -21.85 -6.09 4.61
N ASN A 26 -22.33 -7.22 4.10
CA ASN A 26 -23.62 -7.79 4.52
C ASN A 26 -23.53 -9.22 5.07
N LEU A 27 -22.74 -9.41 6.13
CA LEU A 27 -22.71 -10.67 6.90
C LEU A 27 -23.27 -10.53 8.32
N LYS A 28 -23.99 -9.44 8.63
CA LYS A 28 -24.57 -9.20 9.96
C LYS A 28 -26.07 -9.51 10.12
N SER A 29 -26.73 -10.08 9.12
CA SER A 29 -28.14 -10.43 9.28
C SER A 29 -28.57 -11.59 8.41
N PHE A 30 -28.59 -12.81 8.95
CA PHE A 30 -29.62 -13.82 8.65
C PHE A 30 -29.73 -14.84 9.81
N VAL A 31 -30.72 -14.60 10.68
CA VAL A 31 -31.69 -15.49 11.37
C VAL A 31 -31.19 -16.79 12.09
N PRO A 32 -31.70 -17.14 13.30
CA PRO A 32 -31.02 -17.99 14.29
C PRO A 32 -31.38 -19.47 14.15
N PHE A 33 -30.42 -20.41 14.25
CA PHE A 33 -30.74 -21.83 14.41
C PHE A 33 -29.64 -22.67 15.12
N PRO A 34 -29.90 -23.18 16.34
CA PRO A 34 -28.98 -24.09 17.06
C PRO A 34 -29.38 -25.60 17.01
N ARG A 35 -30.48 -26.01 16.37
CA ARG A 35 -31.05 -27.37 16.57
C ARG A 35 -30.81 -28.42 15.47
N PHE A 36 -30.38 -28.05 14.26
CA PHE A 36 -30.33 -28.98 13.12
C PHE A 36 -28.96 -29.66 12.88
N ILE A 37 -27.84 -29.04 13.27
CA ILE A 37 -26.50 -29.65 13.17
C ILE A 37 -26.39 -30.90 14.05
N ILE A 38 -27.09 -30.91 15.19
CA ILE A 38 -27.20 -32.09 16.08
C ILE A 38 -27.76 -33.31 15.33
N ARG A 39 -28.62 -33.15 14.31
CA ARG A 39 -29.25 -34.29 13.63
C ARG A 39 -28.35 -34.95 12.59
N ALA A 40 -27.64 -34.16 11.77
CA ALA A 40 -26.66 -34.69 10.81
C ALA A 40 -25.42 -35.25 11.53
N GLN A 41 -24.96 -34.57 12.59
CA GLN A 41 -23.86 -35.05 13.43
C GLN A 41 -24.28 -36.27 14.27
N ARG A 42 -25.53 -36.35 14.79
CA ARG A 42 -26.06 -37.59 15.40
C ARG A 42 -26.28 -38.72 14.40
N GLU A 43 -26.58 -38.46 13.14
CA GLU A 43 -26.69 -39.53 12.14
C GLU A 43 -25.32 -40.09 11.77
N PHE A 44 -24.32 -39.22 11.59
CA PHE A 44 -22.92 -39.63 11.45
C PHE A 44 -22.38 -40.32 12.72
N GLU A 45 -22.76 -39.86 13.93
CA GLU A 45 -22.37 -40.48 15.20
C GLU A 45 -23.14 -41.76 15.55
N ARG A 46 -24.40 -41.91 15.10
CA ARG A 46 -25.13 -43.18 15.20
C ARG A 46 -24.54 -44.27 14.32
N MET A 47 -23.84 -43.91 13.22
CA MET A 47 -23.10 -44.87 12.41
C MET A 47 -21.81 -45.38 13.09
N ARG A 48 -21.36 -44.74 14.18
CA ARG A 48 -20.20 -45.13 15.01
C ARG A 48 -20.48 -46.33 15.95
N GLY A 49 -21.73 -46.77 16.08
CA GLY A 49 -22.17 -47.78 17.07
C GLY A 49 -22.15 -49.25 16.64
N LEU A 50 -21.72 -49.58 15.42
CA LEU A 50 -21.69 -50.97 14.94
C LEU A 50 -20.26 -51.53 15.00
N ARG A 51 -19.83 -51.93 16.20
CA ARG A 51 -18.65 -52.78 16.40
C ARG A 51 -19.04 -54.23 16.04
N PRO A 52 -18.27 -54.97 15.23
CA PRO A 52 -18.56 -56.38 14.97
C PRO A 52 -18.34 -57.19 16.26
N ARG A 53 -19.38 -57.87 16.75
CA ARG A 53 -19.23 -58.95 17.71
C ARG A 53 -18.65 -60.13 16.95
N ALA A 54 -17.46 -60.59 17.32
CA ALA A 54 -16.86 -61.79 16.76
C ALA A 54 -17.77 -63.00 17.05
N THR A 55 -18.46 -63.47 16.02
CA THR A 55 -19.02 -64.82 15.96
C THR A 55 -18.35 -65.52 14.79
N VAL A 56 -17.59 -66.55 15.13
CA VAL A 56 -16.95 -67.47 14.19
C VAL A 56 -18.03 -68.17 13.38
N SER A 57 -18.10 -67.91 12.06
CA SER A 57 -18.34 -68.91 11.00
C SER A 57 -18.66 -68.28 9.64
N ASP A 58 -17.98 -68.80 8.61
CA ASP A 58 -18.29 -68.83 7.18
C ASP A 58 -17.86 -67.66 6.27
N ALA A 59 -16.78 -67.90 5.52
CA ALA A 59 -16.01 -66.92 4.74
C ALA A 59 -16.60 -66.58 3.36
N GLY A 60 -17.73 -67.15 2.97
CA GLY A 60 -18.41 -66.84 1.69
C GLY A 60 -19.55 -65.82 1.77
N SER A 61 -20.05 -65.49 2.98
CA SER A 61 -21.23 -64.63 3.17
C SER A 61 -20.90 -63.23 3.70
N CYS A 62 -19.67 -63.00 4.18
CA CYS A 62 -19.29 -61.78 4.88
C CYS A 62 -19.00 -60.60 3.94
N GLU A 63 -18.38 -60.86 2.77
CA GLU A 63 -18.02 -59.80 1.79
C GLU A 63 -19.24 -59.20 1.10
N ALA A 64 -20.19 -60.03 0.64
CA ALA A 64 -21.42 -59.57 -0.02
C ALA A 64 -22.33 -58.73 0.91
N VAL A 65 -22.30 -59.03 2.21
CA VAL A 65 -23.06 -58.28 3.23
C VAL A 65 -22.42 -56.92 3.51
N ASP A 66 -21.08 -56.86 3.52
CA ASP A 66 -20.34 -55.61 3.73
C ASP A 66 -20.44 -54.68 2.51
N GLU A 67 -20.37 -55.22 1.29
CA GLU A 67 -20.65 -54.49 0.07
C GLU A 67 -22.08 -53.94 0.07
N SER A 68 -23.11 -54.77 0.31
CA SER A 68 -24.51 -54.31 0.34
C SER A 68 -24.73 -53.19 1.38
N ARG A 69 -24.07 -53.28 2.53
CA ARG A 69 -24.11 -52.23 3.56
C ARG A 69 -23.46 -50.94 3.06
N MET A 70 -22.33 -51.03 2.36
CA MET A 70 -21.61 -49.88 1.82
C MET A 70 -22.40 -49.16 0.72
N HIS A 71 -23.03 -49.90 -0.19
CA HIS A 71 -23.91 -49.33 -1.21
C HIS A 71 -25.05 -48.51 -0.57
N ARG A 72 -25.64 -49.00 0.52
CA ARG A 72 -26.69 -48.27 1.28
C ARG A 72 -26.18 -46.98 1.92
N VAL A 73 -24.92 -46.96 2.38
CA VAL A 73 -24.29 -45.75 2.93
C VAL A 73 -24.06 -44.72 1.82
N CYS A 74 -23.53 -45.16 0.67
CA CYS A 74 -23.33 -44.29 -0.49
C CYS A 74 -24.66 -43.74 -1.03
N ASP A 75 -25.71 -44.56 -1.11
CA ASP A 75 -27.04 -44.12 -1.57
C ASP A 75 -27.65 -43.04 -0.67
N LYS A 76 -27.43 -43.13 0.64
CA LYS A 76 -27.84 -42.08 1.59
C LYS A 76 -27.03 -40.80 1.39
N LEU A 77 -25.71 -40.91 1.22
CA LEU A 77 -24.85 -39.74 0.97
C LEU A 77 -25.21 -39.04 -0.34
N ILE A 78 -25.55 -39.79 -1.39
CA ILE A 78 -26.05 -39.22 -2.66
C ILE A 78 -27.32 -38.42 -2.39
N GLY A 79 -28.26 -38.96 -1.60
CA GLY A 79 -29.46 -38.25 -1.17
C GLY A 79 -29.15 -36.95 -0.42
N VAL A 80 -28.21 -36.99 0.53
CA VAL A 80 -27.78 -35.80 1.30
C VAL A 80 -27.22 -34.72 0.36
N PHE A 81 -26.30 -35.07 -0.55
CA PHE A 81 -25.69 -34.08 -1.43
C PHE A 81 -26.63 -33.56 -2.52
N MET A 82 -27.62 -34.34 -2.96
CA MET A 82 -28.56 -33.92 -4.01
C MET A 82 -29.79 -33.19 -3.47
N VAL A 83 -30.27 -33.55 -2.28
CA VAL A 83 -31.58 -33.12 -1.78
C VAL A 83 -31.44 -32.25 -0.54
N ASP A 84 -30.73 -32.73 0.49
CA ASP A 84 -30.66 -32.02 1.78
C ASP A 84 -29.68 -30.85 1.76
N LYS A 85 -28.59 -30.99 1.01
CA LYS A 85 -27.46 -30.07 0.95
C LYS A 85 -26.98 -29.89 -0.49
N PRO A 86 -27.78 -29.26 -1.36
CA PRO A 86 -27.50 -29.20 -2.81
C PRO A 86 -26.41 -28.21 -3.21
N THR A 87 -25.90 -27.39 -2.28
CA THR A 87 -24.98 -26.30 -2.63
C THR A 87 -23.51 -26.70 -2.50
N PRO A 88 -22.61 -26.20 -3.38
CA PRO A 88 -21.16 -26.42 -3.27
C PRO A 88 -20.56 -26.04 -1.91
N THR A 89 -21.11 -25.01 -1.26
CA THR A 89 -20.68 -24.56 0.07
C THR A 89 -21.02 -25.58 1.14
N ASP A 90 -22.21 -26.19 1.07
CA ASP A 90 -22.57 -27.28 1.99
C ASP A 90 -21.73 -28.53 1.73
N TRP A 91 -21.39 -28.81 0.48
CA TRP A 91 -20.52 -29.94 0.13
C TRP A 91 -19.14 -29.75 0.75
N ARG A 92 -18.52 -28.57 0.57
CA ARG A 92 -17.24 -28.21 1.21
C ARG A 92 -17.26 -28.42 2.71
N ARG A 93 -18.31 -27.97 3.39
CA ARG A 93 -18.51 -28.18 4.83
C ARG A 93 -18.53 -29.65 5.18
N LEU A 94 -19.38 -30.45 4.52
CA LEU A 94 -19.51 -31.88 4.81
C LEU A 94 -18.17 -32.62 4.61
N LEU A 95 -17.45 -32.30 3.53
CA LEU A 95 -16.15 -32.90 3.23
C LEU A 95 -15.08 -32.49 4.25
N ALA A 96 -15.01 -31.22 4.64
CA ALA A 96 -14.03 -30.71 5.59
C ALA A 96 -14.12 -31.36 6.99
N PHE A 97 -15.31 -31.83 7.41
CA PHE A 97 -15.52 -32.44 8.74
C PHE A 97 -15.52 -33.96 8.75
N SER A 98 -15.58 -34.58 7.58
CA SER A 98 -15.70 -36.03 7.51
C SER A 98 -14.34 -36.70 7.69
N ARG A 99 -14.15 -37.34 8.85
CA ARG A 99 -12.97 -38.17 9.12
C ARG A 99 -12.95 -39.46 8.30
N GLU A 100 -14.10 -39.89 7.82
CA GLU A 100 -14.27 -41.16 7.10
C GLU A 100 -14.38 -40.95 5.58
N TRP A 101 -14.46 -39.70 5.11
CA TRP A 101 -14.65 -39.42 3.68
C TRP A 101 -13.54 -40.01 2.81
N ASN A 102 -12.28 -39.97 3.24
CA ASN A 102 -11.17 -40.58 2.49
C ASN A 102 -11.38 -42.10 2.27
N ASN A 103 -12.06 -42.79 3.19
CA ASN A 103 -12.38 -44.21 3.07
C ASN A 103 -13.63 -44.42 2.20
N LEU A 104 -14.60 -43.51 2.27
CA LEU A 104 -15.89 -43.60 1.55
C LEU A 104 -15.80 -43.12 0.09
N LYS A 105 -14.88 -42.19 -0.22
CA LYS A 105 -14.73 -41.50 -1.50
C LYS A 105 -14.67 -42.47 -2.70
N PRO A 106 -13.86 -43.55 -2.70
CA PRO A 106 -13.76 -44.44 -3.86
C PRO A 106 -15.10 -45.15 -4.15
N GLN A 107 -15.75 -45.67 -3.11
CA GLN A 107 -17.00 -46.40 -3.21
C GLN A 107 -18.18 -45.46 -3.53
N PHE A 108 -18.17 -44.23 -3.01
CA PHE A 108 -19.18 -43.23 -3.32
C PHE A 108 -19.18 -42.85 -4.81
N PHE A 109 -18.00 -42.62 -5.40
CA PHE A 109 -17.91 -42.27 -6.82
C PHE A 109 -18.24 -43.46 -7.74
N ALA A 110 -17.83 -44.67 -7.37
CA ALA A 110 -18.25 -45.89 -8.07
C ALA A 110 -19.79 -46.03 -8.04
N ARG A 111 -20.40 -45.81 -6.87
CA ARG A 111 -21.86 -45.87 -6.71
C ARG A 111 -22.60 -44.80 -7.53
N CYS A 112 -22.09 -43.57 -7.56
CA CYS A 112 -22.65 -42.52 -8.41
C CYS A 112 -22.68 -42.93 -9.89
N GLN A 113 -21.61 -43.59 -10.36
CA GLN A 113 -21.49 -44.06 -11.74
C GLN A 113 -22.44 -45.21 -12.02
N GLU A 114 -22.49 -46.24 -11.16
CA GLU A 114 -23.43 -47.36 -11.27
C GLU A 114 -24.89 -46.89 -11.34
N ARG A 115 -25.27 -45.93 -10.48
CA ARG A 115 -26.63 -45.37 -10.51
C ARG A 115 -26.90 -44.59 -11.77
N ALA A 116 -25.93 -43.83 -12.28
CA ALA A 116 -26.09 -43.10 -13.55
C ALA A 116 -26.20 -44.06 -14.75
N ASP A 117 -25.53 -45.20 -14.71
CA ASP A 117 -25.56 -46.20 -15.79
C ASP A 117 -26.87 -47.01 -15.78
N ALA A 118 -27.44 -47.27 -14.61
CA ALA A 118 -28.72 -47.95 -14.43
C ALA A 118 -29.96 -47.04 -14.54
N GLU A 119 -29.79 -45.72 -14.57
CA GLU A 119 -30.90 -44.75 -14.62
C GLU A 119 -31.42 -44.58 -16.06
N GLU A 120 -32.74 -44.72 -16.23
CA GLU A 120 -33.41 -44.57 -17.54
C GLU A 120 -33.76 -43.11 -17.84
N ASP A 121 -34.04 -42.29 -16.82
CA ASP A 121 -34.32 -40.86 -16.99
C ASP A 121 -33.04 -40.08 -17.35
N PRO A 122 -32.94 -39.50 -18.57
CA PRO A 122 -31.77 -38.74 -18.98
C PRO A 122 -31.48 -37.54 -18.07
N ALA A 123 -32.51 -36.91 -17.50
CA ALA A 123 -32.35 -35.74 -16.64
C ALA A 123 -31.76 -36.10 -15.28
N MET A 124 -32.19 -37.21 -14.68
CA MET A 124 -31.63 -37.72 -13.42
C MET A 124 -30.22 -38.27 -13.61
N LYS A 125 -29.95 -38.96 -14.72
CA LYS A 125 -28.62 -39.42 -15.11
C LYS A 125 -27.62 -38.26 -15.21
N GLU A 126 -27.98 -37.17 -15.87
CA GLU A 126 -27.14 -35.98 -15.97
C GLU A 126 -26.83 -35.38 -14.58
N LYS A 127 -27.84 -35.31 -13.69
CA LYS A 127 -27.67 -34.79 -12.32
C LYS A 127 -26.67 -35.61 -11.51
N LEU A 128 -26.72 -36.95 -11.60
CA LEU A 128 -25.78 -37.84 -10.91
C LEU A 128 -24.34 -37.67 -11.42
N LEU A 129 -24.15 -37.63 -12.73
CA LEU A 129 -22.82 -37.40 -13.34
C LEU A 129 -22.28 -36.01 -13.03
N ARG A 130 -23.15 -34.99 -12.97
CA ARG A 130 -22.78 -33.62 -12.57
C ARG A 130 -22.40 -33.56 -11.09
N LEU A 131 -23.15 -34.22 -10.21
CA LEU A 131 -22.81 -34.34 -8.79
C LEU A 131 -21.42 -34.95 -8.64
N ALA A 132 -21.18 -36.12 -9.24
CA ALA A 132 -19.91 -36.83 -9.14
C ALA A 132 -18.72 -35.97 -9.60
N ARG A 133 -18.83 -35.30 -10.76
CA ARG A 133 -17.77 -34.41 -11.27
C ARG A 133 -17.52 -33.22 -10.36
N LYS A 134 -18.57 -32.49 -9.97
CA LYS A 134 -18.42 -31.29 -9.14
C LYS A 134 -17.93 -31.62 -7.73
N LEU A 135 -18.45 -32.69 -7.12
CA LEU A 135 -18.02 -33.09 -5.78
C LEU A 135 -16.56 -33.55 -5.78
N ARG A 136 -16.09 -34.18 -6.87
CA ARG A 136 -14.67 -34.53 -7.03
C ARG A 136 -13.76 -33.30 -7.08
N GLN A 137 -14.14 -32.29 -7.86
CA GLN A 137 -13.39 -31.01 -7.90
C GLN A 137 -13.35 -30.36 -6.52
N ILE A 138 -14.49 -30.30 -5.83
CA ILE A 138 -14.55 -29.73 -4.48
C ILE A 138 -13.72 -30.53 -3.49
N ASP A 139 -13.72 -31.86 -3.58
CA ASP A 139 -12.90 -32.71 -2.73
C ASP A 139 -11.40 -32.48 -2.93
N GLU A 140 -10.95 -32.39 -4.18
CA GLU A 140 -9.56 -32.08 -4.52
C GLU A 140 -9.14 -30.71 -3.98
N ASP A 141 -10.02 -29.70 -4.09
CA ASP A 141 -9.78 -28.37 -3.53
C ASP A 141 -9.73 -28.40 -1.99
N VAL A 142 -10.66 -29.10 -1.34
CA VAL A 142 -10.70 -29.26 0.13
C VAL A 142 -9.43 -29.96 0.63
N GLN A 143 -8.96 -31.01 -0.06
CA GLN A 143 -7.71 -31.70 0.26
C GLN A 143 -6.52 -30.75 0.13
N ARG A 144 -6.38 -30.05 -0.99
CA ARG A 144 -5.30 -29.07 -1.20
C ARG A 144 -5.24 -28.01 -0.09
N HIS A 145 -6.40 -27.50 0.31
CA HIS A 145 -6.48 -26.50 1.38
C HIS A 145 -6.21 -27.08 2.76
N ASN A 146 -6.63 -28.33 3.04
CA ASN A 146 -6.28 -29.02 4.28
C ASN A 146 -4.78 -29.28 4.37
N ASP A 147 -4.15 -29.74 3.29
CA ASP A 147 -2.70 -29.98 3.25
C ASP A 147 -1.92 -28.68 3.52
N LEU A 148 -2.34 -27.56 2.92
CA LEU A 148 -1.74 -26.25 3.19
C LEU A 148 -1.94 -25.83 4.65
N LEU A 149 -3.14 -26.03 5.20
CA LEU A 149 -3.43 -25.73 6.60
C LEU A 149 -2.61 -26.59 7.56
N GLU A 150 -2.36 -27.86 7.22
CA GLU A 150 -1.52 -28.75 8.02
C GLU A 150 -0.06 -28.29 8.02
N VAL A 151 0.49 -27.92 6.87
CA VAL A 151 1.84 -27.35 6.78
C VAL A 151 1.98 -26.10 7.65
N VAL A 152 0.99 -25.20 7.58
CA VAL A 152 0.97 -23.98 8.41
C VAL A 152 0.84 -24.28 9.90
N LYS A 153 0.08 -25.32 10.28
CA LYS A 153 -0.08 -25.73 11.68
C LYS A 153 1.16 -26.40 12.26
N GLN A 154 1.93 -27.10 11.43
CA GLN A 154 3.16 -27.76 11.84
C GLN A 154 4.23 -26.74 12.22
N ASP A 155 4.34 -25.65 11.46
CA ASP A 155 5.26 -24.55 11.77
C ASP A 155 4.60 -23.16 11.68
N PRO A 156 3.90 -22.72 12.74
CA PRO A 156 3.27 -21.40 12.77
C PRO A 156 4.28 -20.24 12.82
N SER A 157 5.55 -20.49 13.15
CA SER A 157 6.62 -19.48 13.15
C SER A 157 7.11 -19.15 11.74
N GLU A 158 7.09 -20.13 10.84
CA GLU A 158 7.60 -20.00 9.47
C GLU A 158 6.53 -19.60 8.43
N ILE A 159 5.37 -19.09 8.87
CA ILE A 159 4.26 -18.71 7.96
C ILE A 159 4.72 -17.79 6.83
N SER A 160 5.60 -16.82 7.11
CA SER A 160 6.14 -15.91 6.09
C SER A 160 6.94 -16.63 5.01
N GLU A 161 7.70 -17.67 5.37
CA GLU A 161 8.48 -18.48 4.44
C GLU A 161 7.60 -19.46 3.66
N ILE A 162 6.59 -20.03 4.30
CA ILE A 162 5.59 -20.87 3.62
C ILE A 162 4.85 -20.05 2.57
N VAL A 163 4.43 -18.82 2.92
CA VAL A 163 3.77 -17.90 1.99
C VAL A 163 4.67 -17.54 0.82
N SER A 164 5.95 -17.23 1.04
CA SER A 164 6.84 -16.85 -0.06
C SER A 164 7.06 -17.99 -1.07
N LYS A 165 7.17 -19.24 -0.60
CA LYS A 165 7.34 -20.42 -1.47
C LYS A 165 6.04 -20.86 -2.15
N ARG A 166 4.89 -20.70 -1.47
CA ARG A 166 3.59 -21.25 -1.90
C ARG A 166 2.52 -20.19 -2.09
N ARG A 167 2.89 -18.95 -2.40
CA ARG A 167 1.95 -17.82 -2.50
C ARG A 167 0.71 -18.13 -3.34
N LYS A 168 0.85 -18.88 -4.44
CA LYS A 168 -0.24 -19.28 -5.34
C LYS A 168 -1.32 -20.15 -4.68
N ASP A 169 -0.99 -20.85 -3.60
CA ASP A 169 -1.92 -21.74 -2.88
C ASP A 169 -2.77 -20.98 -1.84
N PHE A 170 -2.36 -19.77 -1.44
CA PHE A 170 -3.12 -18.89 -0.54
C PHE A 170 -4.15 -18.05 -1.31
N THR A 171 -5.19 -18.71 -1.81
CA THR A 171 -6.28 -18.06 -2.57
C THR A 171 -7.44 -17.60 -1.68
N GLU A 172 -8.40 -16.87 -2.24
CA GLU A 172 -9.64 -16.51 -1.53
C GLU A 172 -10.38 -17.76 -1.04
N GLU A 173 -10.42 -18.81 -1.87
CA GLU A 173 -11.04 -20.10 -1.55
C GLU A 173 -10.38 -20.79 -0.36
N PHE A 174 -9.05 -20.68 -0.21
CA PHE A 174 -8.35 -21.18 0.97
C PHE A 174 -8.82 -20.49 2.26
N PHE A 175 -8.97 -19.16 2.25
CA PHE A 175 -9.44 -18.43 3.43
C PHE A 175 -10.91 -18.69 3.74
N ILE A 176 -11.76 -18.87 2.71
CA ILE A 176 -13.15 -19.32 2.89
C ILE A 176 -13.18 -20.71 3.51
N HIS A 177 -12.34 -21.63 3.05
CA HIS A 177 -12.21 -22.98 3.61
C HIS A 177 -11.75 -22.93 5.07
N LEU A 178 -10.70 -22.18 5.37
CA LEU A 178 -10.19 -22.01 6.74
C LEU A 178 -11.25 -21.45 7.70
N HIS A 179 -11.99 -20.43 7.26
CA HIS A 179 -13.10 -19.89 8.04
C HIS A 179 -14.17 -20.94 8.30
N THR A 180 -14.56 -21.68 7.25
CA THR A 180 -15.53 -22.77 7.34
C THR A 180 -15.08 -23.86 8.33
N VAL A 181 -13.80 -24.25 8.28
CA VAL A 181 -13.20 -25.20 9.23
C VAL A 181 -13.23 -24.66 10.65
N ALA A 182 -12.95 -23.37 10.85
CA ALA A 182 -13.04 -22.74 12.17
C ALA A 182 -14.48 -22.77 12.71
N GLU A 183 -15.48 -22.32 11.94
CA GLU A 183 -16.88 -22.26 12.37
C GLU A 183 -17.43 -23.61 12.84
N SER A 184 -16.92 -24.71 12.29
CA SER A 184 -17.34 -26.06 12.63
C SER A 184 -17.08 -26.50 14.06
N TYR A 185 -16.09 -25.91 14.73
CA TYR A 185 -15.78 -26.16 16.12
C TYR A 185 -16.73 -25.36 17.02
N TYR A 186 -18.04 -25.44 16.76
CA TYR A 186 -19.07 -24.61 17.39
C TYR A 186 -19.15 -24.78 18.92
N ASP A 187 -18.74 -25.94 19.43
CA ASP A 187 -18.67 -26.28 20.84
C ASP A 187 -17.28 -26.04 21.45
N ASN A 188 -16.26 -25.75 20.63
CA ASN A 188 -14.88 -25.59 21.05
C ASN A 188 -14.32 -24.23 20.62
N LYS A 189 -14.60 -23.23 21.45
CA LYS A 189 -14.16 -21.84 21.24
C LYS A 189 -12.63 -21.67 21.21
N GLU A 190 -11.89 -22.54 21.91
CA GLU A 190 -10.43 -22.51 21.92
C GLU A 190 -9.88 -22.84 20.52
N LYS A 191 -10.35 -23.94 19.92
CA LYS A 191 -9.97 -24.32 18.54
C LYS A 191 -10.40 -23.30 17.50
N GLN A 192 -11.56 -22.67 17.67
CA GLN A 192 -11.99 -21.56 16.80
C GLN A 192 -11.00 -20.40 16.85
N ASN A 193 -10.61 -19.99 18.06
CA ASN A 193 -9.67 -18.89 18.26
C ASN A 193 -8.26 -19.22 17.72
N GLU A 194 -7.79 -20.47 17.87
CA GLU A 194 -6.52 -20.91 17.30
C GLU A 194 -6.52 -20.83 15.77
N LEU A 195 -7.56 -21.37 15.12
CA LEU A 195 -7.69 -21.31 13.66
C LEU A 195 -7.83 -19.88 13.15
N ALA A 196 -8.56 -19.02 13.87
CA ALA A 196 -8.68 -17.61 13.54
C ALA A 196 -7.32 -16.88 13.64
N LYS A 197 -6.51 -17.18 14.67
CA LYS A 197 -5.15 -16.63 14.80
C LYS A 197 -4.26 -17.06 13.63
N ILE A 198 -4.29 -18.34 13.27
CA ILE A 198 -3.55 -18.87 12.12
C ILE A 198 -4.01 -18.18 10.83
N GLY A 199 -5.32 -18.06 10.61
CA GLY A 199 -5.86 -17.39 9.43
C GLY A 199 -5.46 -15.93 9.32
N ASN A 200 -5.49 -15.20 10.43
CA ASN A 200 -5.04 -13.80 10.49
C ASN A 200 -3.53 -13.69 10.22
N ALA A 201 -2.73 -14.61 10.75
CA ALA A 201 -1.28 -14.65 10.51
C ALA A 201 -0.96 -14.94 9.03
N CYS A 202 -1.62 -15.93 8.43
CA CYS A 202 -1.50 -16.23 6.99
C CYS A 202 -1.90 -15.03 6.13
N LEU A 203 -3.03 -14.38 6.45
CA LEU A 203 -3.48 -13.22 5.69
C LEU A 203 -2.49 -12.05 5.81
N ALA A 204 -1.98 -11.78 7.00
CA ALA A 204 -0.98 -10.74 7.22
C ALA A 204 0.32 -11.04 6.46
N ALA A 205 0.78 -12.30 6.45
CA ALA A 205 1.97 -12.72 5.72
C ALA A 205 1.77 -12.62 4.19
N VAL A 206 0.60 -13.01 3.68
CA VAL A 206 0.22 -12.85 2.26
C VAL A 206 0.23 -11.37 1.87
N GLN A 207 -0.41 -10.52 2.65
CA GLN A 207 -0.43 -9.07 2.40
C GLN A 207 0.98 -8.47 2.42
N ALA A 208 1.82 -8.89 3.36
CA ALA A 208 3.21 -8.43 3.44
C ALA A 208 4.04 -8.88 2.23
N TYR A 209 3.89 -10.14 1.80
CA TYR A 209 4.57 -10.67 0.63
C TYR A 209 4.14 -9.97 -0.67
N ASP A 210 2.84 -9.79 -0.86
CA ASP A 210 2.31 -9.12 -2.06
C ASP A 210 2.75 -7.66 -2.13
N ALA A 211 2.66 -6.93 -1.02
CA ALA A 211 3.12 -5.55 -0.94
C ALA A 211 4.63 -5.42 -1.21
N ALA A 212 5.44 -6.35 -0.68
CA ALA A 212 6.87 -6.36 -0.95
C ALA A 212 7.19 -6.67 -2.42
N THR A 213 6.45 -7.60 -3.04
CA THR A 213 6.61 -7.95 -4.45
C THR A 213 6.22 -6.78 -5.36
N GLU A 214 5.08 -6.13 -5.09
CA GLU A 214 4.63 -4.94 -5.82
C GLU A 214 5.64 -3.79 -5.68
N SER A 215 6.17 -3.57 -4.47
CA SER A 215 7.20 -2.55 -4.24
C SER A 215 8.48 -2.85 -5.03
N LEU A 216 8.92 -4.11 -5.11
CA LEU A 216 10.09 -4.49 -5.90
C LEU A 216 9.88 -4.25 -7.40
N GLU A 217 8.69 -4.56 -7.92
CA GLU A 217 8.34 -4.28 -9.32
C GLU A 217 8.35 -2.77 -9.62
N GLN A 218 7.83 -1.95 -8.71
CA GLN A 218 7.88 -0.48 -8.82
C GLN A 218 9.31 0.04 -8.82
N VAL A 219 10.18 -0.47 -7.93
CA VAL A 219 11.60 -0.11 -7.87
C VAL A 219 12.33 -0.50 -9.15
N ASN A 220 12.13 -1.72 -9.66
CA ASN A 220 12.76 -2.17 -10.91
C ASN A 220 12.32 -1.33 -12.12
N ALA A 221 11.02 -0.98 -12.19
CA ALA A 221 10.51 -0.12 -13.25
C ALA A 221 11.11 1.30 -13.16
N ALA A 222 11.22 1.86 -11.96
CA ALA A 222 11.88 3.14 -11.73
C ALA A 222 13.36 3.09 -12.07
N GLU A 223 14.06 2.00 -11.75
CA GLU A 223 15.47 1.80 -12.09
C GLU A 223 15.70 1.84 -13.59
N LEU A 224 14.89 1.12 -14.38
CA LEU A 224 14.98 1.15 -15.84
C LEU A 224 14.77 2.56 -16.40
N LYS A 225 13.79 3.32 -15.87
CA LYS A 225 13.56 4.71 -16.26
C LYS A 225 14.75 5.59 -15.87
N PHE A 226 15.33 5.41 -14.69
CA PHE A 226 16.47 6.21 -14.23
C PHE A 226 17.72 5.94 -15.05
N GLN A 227 18.00 4.66 -15.35
CA GLN A 227 19.09 4.27 -16.25
C GLN A 227 18.91 4.87 -17.66
N ASP A 228 17.68 4.88 -18.19
CA ASP A 228 17.38 5.54 -19.46
C ASP A 228 17.60 7.07 -19.42
N ILE A 229 17.30 7.73 -18.29
CA ILE A 229 17.58 9.16 -18.09
C ILE A 229 19.10 9.40 -18.08
N ILE A 230 19.86 8.66 -17.27
CA ILE A 230 21.32 8.83 -17.13
C ILE A 230 22.06 8.50 -18.43
N SER A 231 21.57 7.51 -19.19
CA SER A 231 22.16 7.10 -20.47
C SER A 231 21.87 8.08 -21.62
N SER A 232 21.21 9.22 -21.34
CA SER A 232 20.92 10.24 -22.35
C SER A 232 22.20 10.89 -22.88
N PRO A 233 22.25 11.26 -24.18
CA PRO A 233 23.45 11.79 -24.81
C PRO A 233 23.84 13.20 -24.32
N SER A 234 22.95 13.91 -23.61
CA SER A 234 23.20 15.23 -23.05
C SER A 234 22.30 15.51 -21.85
N LEU A 235 22.68 16.51 -21.03
CA LEU A 235 21.87 16.96 -19.89
C LEU A 235 20.51 17.50 -20.33
N ASP A 236 20.44 18.26 -21.43
CA ASP A 236 19.17 18.77 -21.96
C ASP A 236 18.24 17.63 -22.40
N ALA A 237 18.79 16.59 -23.04
CA ALA A 237 18.02 15.40 -23.42
C ALA A 237 17.49 14.66 -22.18
N ALA A 238 18.31 14.53 -21.13
CA ALA A 238 17.92 13.90 -19.88
C ALA A 238 16.79 14.68 -19.16
N CYS A 239 16.91 16.01 -19.07
CA CYS A 239 15.87 16.86 -18.49
C CYS A 239 14.55 16.76 -19.28
N ARG A 240 14.59 16.79 -20.61
CA ARG A 240 13.39 16.60 -21.44
C ARG A 240 12.73 15.24 -21.23
N LYS A 241 13.50 14.18 -20.98
CA LYS A 241 12.91 12.87 -20.62
C LYS A 241 12.15 12.95 -19.30
N ILE A 242 12.69 13.62 -18.29
CA ILE A 242 12.00 13.84 -17.02
C ILE A 242 10.70 14.63 -17.25
N ASP A 243 10.74 15.70 -18.05
CA ASP A 243 9.55 16.48 -18.39
C ASP A 243 8.48 15.62 -19.10
N ASN A 244 8.88 14.82 -20.10
CA ASN A 244 7.97 13.90 -20.80
C ASN A 244 7.36 12.85 -19.88
N LEU A 245 8.13 12.31 -18.92
CA LEU A 245 7.63 11.39 -17.91
C LEU A 245 6.60 12.07 -17.00
N ALA A 246 6.86 13.32 -16.61
CA ALA A 246 5.91 14.10 -15.81
C ALA A 246 4.60 14.38 -16.57
N GLU A 247 4.68 14.78 -17.83
CA GLU A 247 3.51 15.02 -18.69
C GLU A 247 2.62 13.78 -18.83
N LYS A 248 3.24 12.59 -18.88
CA LYS A 248 2.53 11.31 -18.97
C LYS A 248 2.07 10.77 -17.61
N LYS A 249 2.36 11.45 -16.50
CA LYS A 249 2.14 10.95 -15.12
C LYS A 249 2.91 9.65 -14.83
N GLU A 250 4.05 9.47 -15.49
CA GLU A 250 4.97 8.33 -15.33
C GLU A 250 6.21 8.71 -14.49
N LEU A 251 6.35 9.98 -14.10
CA LEU A 251 7.31 10.44 -13.10
C LEU A 251 6.75 10.15 -11.70
N ASP A 252 6.77 8.88 -11.32
CA ASP A 252 6.24 8.40 -10.05
C ASP A 252 7.18 8.69 -8.85
N SER A 253 6.63 8.58 -7.63
CA SER A 253 7.35 8.86 -6.37
C SER A 253 8.62 8.02 -6.22
N THR A 254 8.62 6.77 -6.69
CA THR A 254 9.78 5.86 -6.63
C THR A 254 10.93 6.36 -7.50
N LEU A 255 10.62 6.77 -8.74
CA LEU A 255 11.62 7.35 -9.64
C LEU A 255 12.20 8.65 -9.08
N VAL A 256 11.37 9.54 -8.54
CA VAL A 256 11.84 10.80 -7.93
C VAL A 256 12.72 10.52 -6.71
N LEU A 257 12.36 9.54 -5.88
CA LEU A 257 13.14 9.13 -4.72
C LEU A 257 14.50 8.57 -5.12
N MET A 258 14.55 7.78 -6.20
CA MET A 258 15.80 7.24 -6.75
C MET A 258 16.73 8.34 -7.26
N ILE A 259 16.20 9.32 -8.02
CA ILE A 259 16.96 10.49 -8.47
C ILE A 259 17.48 11.28 -7.27
N THR A 260 16.65 11.47 -6.24
CA THR A 260 17.01 12.19 -5.01
C THR A 260 18.13 11.47 -4.26
N LYS A 261 18.03 10.16 -4.08
CA LYS A 261 19.08 9.34 -3.46
C LYS A 261 20.39 9.40 -4.23
N ALA A 262 20.33 9.29 -5.55
CA ALA A 262 21.51 9.37 -6.41
C ALA A 262 22.22 10.73 -6.28
N TRP A 263 21.45 11.83 -6.24
CA TRP A 263 21.98 13.16 -5.98
C TRP A 263 22.59 13.28 -4.57
N SER A 264 21.88 12.86 -3.52
CA SER A 264 22.41 12.92 -2.14
C SER A 264 23.70 12.13 -1.99
N ALA A 265 23.75 10.91 -2.54
CA ALA A 265 24.96 10.08 -2.52
C ALA A 265 26.12 10.69 -3.32
N ALA A 266 25.83 11.29 -4.47
CA ALA A 266 26.85 11.98 -5.28
C ALA A 266 27.40 13.23 -4.57
N LYS A 267 26.52 14.01 -3.92
CA LYS A 267 26.87 15.20 -3.16
C LYS A 267 27.82 14.90 -2.01
N GLU A 268 27.58 13.81 -1.29
CA GLU A 268 28.40 13.37 -0.14
C GLU A 268 29.67 12.61 -0.54
N SER A 269 29.81 12.23 -1.81
CA SER A 269 30.94 11.45 -2.29
C SER A 269 32.11 12.31 -2.75
N ASP A 270 33.27 12.09 -2.13
CA ASP A 270 34.55 12.67 -2.57
C ASP A 270 35.13 11.98 -3.82
N MET A 271 34.54 10.84 -4.23
CA MET A 271 35.02 10.02 -5.35
C MET A 271 34.37 10.38 -6.69
N MET A 272 33.32 11.20 -6.68
CA MET A 272 32.64 11.66 -7.90
C MET A 272 33.19 13.00 -8.37
N LYS A 273 33.32 13.15 -9.69
CA LYS A 273 33.70 14.42 -10.29
C LYS A 273 32.60 15.47 -10.12
N GLU A 274 32.98 16.72 -10.00
CA GLU A 274 32.04 17.84 -9.84
C GLU A 274 31.05 17.94 -11.03
N GLU A 275 31.47 17.59 -12.25
CA GLU A 275 30.56 17.59 -13.41
C GLU A 275 29.44 16.55 -13.26
N VAL A 276 29.71 15.41 -12.61
CA VAL A 276 28.71 14.37 -12.34
C VAL A 276 27.73 14.86 -11.27
N LYS A 277 28.25 15.54 -10.24
CA LYS A 277 27.43 16.17 -9.19
C LYS A 277 26.50 17.22 -9.80
N ASP A 278 27.01 18.10 -10.64
CA ASP A 278 26.22 19.12 -11.33
C ASP A 278 25.12 18.52 -12.21
N ILE A 279 25.44 17.46 -12.98
CA ILE A 279 24.44 16.75 -13.80
C ILE A 279 23.33 16.16 -12.90
N LEU A 280 23.69 15.41 -11.85
CA LEU A 280 22.71 14.80 -10.95
C LEU A 280 21.89 15.85 -10.20
N TYR A 281 22.50 16.98 -9.82
CA TYR A 281 21.79 18.11 -9.24
C TYR A 281 20.74 18.66 -10.20
N HIS A 282 21.08 18.86 -11.47
CA HIS A 282 20.13 19.34 -12.47
C HIS A 282 18.98 18.34 -12.70
N LEU A 283 19.27 17.04 -12.78
CA LEU A 283 18.23 16.01 -12.89
C LEU A 283 17.29 16.02 -11.68
N TYR A 284 17.87 16.11 -10.47
CA TYR A 284 17.12 16.26 -9.23
C TYR A 284 16.22 17.51 -9.26
N LYS A 285 16.77 18.68 -9.63
CA LYS A 285 15.99 19.93 -9.70
C LYS A 285 14.86 19.85 -10.72
N THR A 286 15.07 19.21 -11.87
CA THR A 286 14.03 19.02 -12.89
C THR A 286 12.94 18.06 -12.41
N ALA A 287 13.30 16.94 -11.79
CA ALA A 287 12.35 15.97 -11.25
C ALA A 287 11.49 16.58 -10.13
N VAL A 288 12.14 17.25 -9.17
CA VAL A 288 11.45 17.95 -8.07
C VAL A 288 10.59 19.09 -8.57
N GLY A 289 11.07 19.87 -9.55
CA GLY A 289 10.29 20.96 -10.14
C GLY A 289 9.01 20.48 -10.81
N ASN A 290 9.03 19.30 -11.44
CA ASN A 290 7.82 18.69 -11.99
C ASN A 290 6.89 18.13 -10.91
N LEU A 291 7.44 17.51 -9.86
CA LEU A 291 6.63 17.05 -8.74
C LEU A 291 5.92 18.21 -8.04
N GLN A 292 6.61 19.34 -7.85
CA GLN A 292 6.06 20.55 -7.22
C GLN A 292 4.79 21.08 -7.92
N LYS A 293 4.64 20.87 -9.24
CA LYS A 293 3.43 21.24 -9.98
C LYS A 293 2.20 20.40 -9.61
N LEU A 294 2.41 19.21 -9.06
CA LEU A 294 1.35 18.29 -8.61
C LEU A 294 1.02 18.48 -7.11
N VAL A 295 1.84 19.26 -6.39
CA VAL A 295 1.73 19.41 -4.94
C VAL A 295 0.47 20.22 -4.58
N PRO A 296 -0.43 19.66 -3.73
CA PRO A 296 -1.59 20.37 -3.21
C PRO A 296 -1.20 21.68 -2.52
N LYS A 297 -2.06 22.70 -2.63
CA LYS A 297 -1.81 24.02 -2.03
C LYS A 297 -1.54 23.96 -0.54
N GLU A 298 -2.17 23.02 0.19
CA GLU A 298 -1.93 22.84 1.63
C GLU A 298 -0.47 22.48 1.93
N VAL A 299 0.16 21.64 1.11
CA VAL A 299 1.56 21.23 1.31
C VAL A 299 2.51 22.39 1.01
N ARG A 300 2.14 23.25 0.04
CA ARG A 300 2.88 24.49 -0.26
C ARG A 300 2.77 25.49 0.90
N ILE A 301 1.59 25.61 1.52
CA ILE A 301 1.40 26.39 2.75
C ILE A 301 2.25 25.81 3.89
N VAL A 302 2.20 24.48 4.14
CA VAL A 302 3.04 23.84 5.16
C VAL A 302 4.51 24.13 4.92
N LYS A 303 4.97 24.01 3.66
CA LYS A 303 6.36 24.28 3.26
C LYS A 303 6.79 25.71 3.62
N TYR A 304 5.93 26.69 3.42
CA TYR A 304 6.20 28.07 3.81
C TYR A 304 6.26 28.21 5.33
N LEU A 305 5.28 27.65 6.06
CA LEU A 305 5.18 27.77 7.52
C LEU A 305 6.36 27.15 8.27
N ILE A 306 6.89 26.01 7.81
CA ILE A 306 8.05 25.36 8.46
C ILE A 306 9.38 26.12 8.26
N GLN A 307 9.44 27.04 7.30
CA GLN A 307 10.60 27.90 7.06
C GLN A 307 10.64 29.11 8.00
N ILE A 308 9.51 29.46 8.63
CA ILE A 308 9.43 30.56 9.59
C ILE A 308 9.95 30.05 10.94
N ASP A 309 11.07 30.61 11.40
CA ASP A 309 11.67 30.24 12.68
C ASP A 309 11.04 30.99 13.86
N ASP A 310 10.50 32.19 13.64
CA ASP A 310 9.84 32.99 14.68
C ASP A 310 8.39 32.50 14.94
N PRO A 311 8.04 32.11 16.19
CA PRO A 311 6.72 31.57 16.49
C PRO A 311 5.57 32.57 16.33
N GLU A 312 5.80 33.86 16.54
CA GLU A 312 4.76 34.88 16.40
C GLU A 312 4.48 35.16 14.92
N GLU A 313 5.54 35.27 14.11
CA GLU A 313 5.44 35.36 12.65
C GLU A 313 4.79 34.10 12.05
N GLN A 314 5.11 32.90 12.56
CA GLN A 314 4.50 31.66 12.09
C GLN A 314 3.00 31.61 12.42
N LEU A 315 2.60 32.07 13.60
CA LEU A 315 1.19 32.18 13.98
C LEU A 315 0.45 33.24 13.16
N SER A 316 1.11 34.36 12.82
CA SER A 316 0.55 35.36 11.91
C SER A 316 0.35 34.78 10.51
N ALA A 317 1.37 34.13 9.95
CA ALA A 317 1.31 33.47 8.66
C ALA A 317 0.23 32.37 8.60
N LEU A 318 0.00 31.65 9.71
CA LEU A 318 -1.12 30.72 9.84
C LEU A 318 -2.48 31.43 9.73
N LYS A 319 -2.66 32.56 10.43
CA LYS A 319 -3.91 33.34 10.35
C LYS A 319 -4.14 33.86 8.93
N ASP A 320 -3.07 34.31 8.28
CA ASP A 320 -3.13 34.79 6.89
C ASP A 320 -3.50 33.64 5.95
N ALA A 321 -2.89 32.45 6.11
CA ALA A 321 -3.22 31.25 5.34
C ALA A 321 -4.65 30.73 5.58
N PHE A 322 -5.28 31.08 6.70
CA PHE A 322 -6.68 30.73 7.00
C PHE A 322 -7.68 31.83 6.62
N THR A 323 -7.20 32.99 6.19
CA THR A 323 -8.05 34.10 5.76
C THR A 323 -8.30 33.98 4.26
N PRO A 324 -9.56 33.81 3.81
CA PRO A 324 -9.86 33.71 2.38
C PRO A 324 -9.42 34.97 1.62
N GLY A 325 -8.71 34.79 0.51
CA GLY A 325 -8.19 35.87 -0.33
C GLY A 325 -8.05 35.45 -1.80
N GLU A 326 -7.53 36.33 -2.65
CA GLU A 326 -7.20 35.95 -4.04
C GLU A 326 -5.99 35.01 -4.06
N GLU A 327 -6.12 33.87 -4.74
CA GLU A 327 -5.03 32.90 -4.88
C GLU A 327 -4.13 33.29 -6.05
N LEU A 328 -2.84 33.45 -5.78
CA LEU A 328 -1.83 33.73 -6.81
C LEU A 328 -0.69 32.73 -6.67
N GLU A 329 -0.49 31.91 -7.71
CA GLU A 329 0.63 30.96 -7.79
C GLU A 329 1.83 31.63 -8.48
N GLY A 330 2.97 31.65 -7.80
CA GLY A 330 4.21 32.29 -8.25
C GLY A 330 5.34 31.30 -8.44
N LYS A 331 6.46 31.75 -9.05
CA LYS A 331 7.68 30.93 -9.16
C LYS A 331 8.41 30.73 -7.82
N ASP A 332 8.24 31.66 -6.87
CA ASP A 332 9.00 31.70 -5.61
C ASP A 332 8.11 31.74 -4.35
N VAL A 333 6.94 32.38 -4.39
CA VAL A 333 6.00 32.49 -3.25
C VAL A 333 4.58 32.41 -3.80
N ASP A 334 3.77 31.55 -3.18
CA ASP A 334 2.34 31.43 -3.50
C ASP A 334 1.51 32.15 -2.43
N ASN A 335 0.55 32.97 -2.86
CA ASN A 335 -0.51 33.45 -1.99
C ASN A 335 -1.62 32.42 -2.01
N LEU A 336 -1.60 31.50 -1.05
CA LEU A 336 -2.55 30.40 -0.93
C LEU A 336 -3.28 30.50 0.39
N TYR A 337 -4.58 30.21 0.36
CA TYR A 337 -5.36 30.03 1.57
C TYR A 337 -5.94 28.61 1.65
N THR A 338 -6.20 28.18 2.87
CA THR A 338 -6.84 26.89 3.17
C THR A 338 -7.66 27.01 4.45
N THR A 339 -8.29 25.91 4.85
CA THR A 339 -9.05 25.81 6.11
C THR A 339 -8.21 25.11 7.17
N PRO A 340 -8.32 25.49 8.46
CA PRO A 340 -7.60 24.83 9.55
C PRO A 340 -7.70 23.30 9.53
N GLU A 341 -8.88 22.75 9.23
CA GLU A 341 -9.16 21.31 9.20
C GLU A 341 -8.40 20.60 8.08
N LYS A 342 -8.29 21.24 6.90
CA LYS A 342 -7.58 20.69 5.74
C LYS A 342 -6.07 20.70 5.99
N LEU A 343 -5.53 21.83 6.45
CA LEU A 343 -4.10 21.93 6.76
C LEU A 343 -3.70 20.94 7.86
N HIS A 344 -4.52 20.83 8.90
CA HIS A 344 -4.33 19.84 9.97
C HIS A 344 -4.36 18.40 9.47
N THR A 345 -5.35 18.06 8.63
CA THR A 345 -5.47 16.71 8.06
C THR A 345 -4.22 16.32 7.28
N TRP A 346 -3.66 17.25 6.49
CA TRP A 346 -2.42 17.03 5.75
C TRP A 346 -1.20 16.87 6.66
N ILE A 347 -1.00 17.80 7.60
CA ILE A 347 0.14 17.72 8.55
C ILE A 347 0.07 16.42 9.35
N LYS A 348 -1.12 16.07 9.86
CA LYS A 348 -1.35 14.82 10.58
C LYS A 348 -1.05 13.61 9.70
N GLY A 349 -1.52 13.59 8.45
CA GLY A 349 -1.25 12.50 7.52
C GLY A 349 0.25 12.26 7.29
N VAL A 350 1.03 13.33 7.14
CA VAL A 350 2.50 13.23 6.98
C VAL A 350 3.17 12.72 8.26
N VAL A 351 2.81 13.28 9.42
CA VAL A 351 3.38 12.87 10.73
C VAL A 351 3.02 11.42 11.05
N ASP A 352 1.76 11.02 10.87
CA ASP A 352 1.30 9.66 11.15
C ASP A 352 2.01 8.65 10.22
N ALA A 353 2.19 8.98 8.93
CA ALA A 353 2.91 8.12 7.99
C ALA A 353 4.41 8.02 8.29
N TYR A 354 5.05 9.09 8.78
CA TYR A 354 6.43 9.06 9.23
C TYR A 354 6.62 8.00 10.34
N HIS A 355 5.75 8.05 11.36
CA HIS A 355 5.80 7.16 12.53
C HIS A 355 5.30 5.73 12.25
N LEU A 356 4.39 5.54 11.30
CA LEU A 356 3.81 4.22 10.95
C LEU A 356 4.59 3.48 9.86
N SER A 357 5.64 4.07 9.30
CA SER A 357 6.47 3.48 8.26
C SER A 357 7.09 2.15 8.69
N ARG A 358 7.03 1.14 7.80
CA ARG A 358 7.57 -0.21 8.03
C ARG A 358 8.80 -0.47 7.17
N GLU A 359 9.59 -1.46 7.56
CA GLU A 359 10.75 -1.94 6.78
C GLU A 359 10.34 -2.35 5.36
N GLY A 360 11.13 -1.96 4.36
CA GLY A 360 10.87 -2.21 2.93
C GLY A 360 9.85 -1.29 2.24
N THR A 361 9.26 -0.31 2.92
CA THR A 361 8.29 0.63 2.28
C THR A 361 8.96 1.87 1.68
N LEU A 362 8.41 2.43 0.59
CA LEU A 362 8.86 3.71 0.01
C LEU A 362 8.77 4.87 1.01
N ILE A 363 7.73 4.84 1.87
CA ILE A 363 7.55 5.80 2.96
C ILE A 363 8.76 5.79 3.91
N ARG A 364 9.31 4.62 4.26
CA ARG A 364 10.54 4.52 5.08
C ARG A 364 11.74 5.13 4.36
N GLU A 365 11.88 4.89 3.07
CA GLU A 365 13.01 5.41 2.31
C GLU A 365 12.96 6.93 2.16
N ALA A 366 11.76 7.50 1.96
CA ALA A 366 11.54 8.95 2.02
C ALA A 366 11.79 9.50 3.43
N ARG A 367 11.32 8.80 4.47
CA ARG A 367 11.57 9.13 5.88
C ARG A 367 13.06 9.24 6.18
N ASP A 368 13.87 8.29 5.73
CA ASP A 368 15.31 8.24 6.01
C ASP A 368 16.07 9.42 5.35
N LEU A 369 15.50 10.04 4.32
CA LEU A 369 16.02 11.29 3.74
C LEU A 369 15.52 12.55 4.47
N MET A 370 14.51 12.41 5.34
CA MET A 370 13.82 13.52 5.99
C MET A 370 14.49 13.81 7.31
N SER A 371 14.80 15.09 7.54
CA SER A 371 15.47 15.47 8.77
C SER A 371 14.50 15.34 9.96
N PRO A 372 14.90 14.74 11.09
CA PRO A 372 14.07 14.64 12.29
C PRO A 372 13.58 16.02 12.78
N GLU A 373 14.33 17.09 12.53
CA GLU A 373 13.93 18.46 12.90
C GLU A 373 12.69 18.93 12.13
N ILE A 374 12.53 18.55 10.86
CA ILE A 374 11.35 18.92 10.06
C ILE A 374 10.09 18.28 10.64
N ILE A 375 10.17 17.02 11.04
CA ILE A 375 9.03 16.32 11.66
C ILE A 375 8.66 16.96 12.99
N GLN A 376 9.64 17.32 13.81
CA GLN A 376 9.38 18.06 15.05
C GLN A 376 8.69 19.40 14.77
N LYS A 377 9.15 20.16 13.75
CA LYS A 377 8.47 21.40 13.32
C LYS A 377 7.03 21.14 12.90
N LEU A 378 6.75 20.04 12.17
CA LEU A 378 5.40 19.65 11.78
C LEU A 378 4.53 19.24 12.98
N GLU A 379 5.08 18.54 13.97
CA GLU A 379 4.38 18.17 15.21
C GLU A 379 4.00 19.39 16.03
N VAL A 380 4.91 20.37 16.15
CA VAL A 380 4.64 21.65 16.80
C VAL A 380 3.55 22.41 16.05
N LEU A 381 3.67 22.52 14.72
CA LEU A 381 2.69 23.21 13.88
C LEU A 381 1.30 22.56 13.98
N LYS A 382 1.23 21.22 13.99
CA LYS A 382 -0.01 20.47 14.24
C LYS A 382 -0.64 20.86 15.58
N MET A 383 0.13 20.87 16.66
CA MET A 383 -0.34 21.25 17.99
C MET A 383 -0.84 22.71 18.04
N VAL A 384 -0.16 23.63 17.36
CA VAL A 384 -0.56 25.04 17.27
C VAL A 384 -1.91 25.17 16.56
N ILE A 385 -2.12 24.45 15.45
CA ILE A 385 -3.39 24.46 14.71
C ILE A 385 -4.52 23.87 15.57
N GLU A 386 -4.27 22.72 16.21
CA GLU A 386 -5.24 22.05 17.10
C GLU A 386 -5.68 22.94 18.26
N ARG A 387 -4.76 23.72 18.85
CA ARG A 387 -5.05 24.56 20.02
C ARG A 387 -5.73 25.88 19.68
N ASN A 388 -5.37 26.51 18.56
CA ASN A 388 -5.79 27.87 18.25
C ASN A 388 -6.95 27.96 17.25
N PHE A 389 -7.14 26.93 16.41
CA PHE A 389 -8.05 27.02 15.26
C PHE A 389 -9.03 25.85 15.15
N ILE A 390 -8.76 24.70 15.77
CA ILE A 390 -9.69 23.56 15.78
C ILE A 390 -10.50 23.59 17.07
N THR A 391 -11.78 23.96 16.97
CA THR A 391 -12.73 23.75 18.05
C THR A 391 -13.20 22.30 18.00
N TRP A 392 -12.77 21.48 18.96
CA TRP A 392 -13.33 20.15 19.14
C TRP A 392 -14.82 20.29 19.53
N THR A 393 -15.73 20.14 18.56
CA THR A 393 -17.13 19.87 18.89
C THR A 393 -17.15 18.51 19.54
N PHE A 394 -17.40 18.47 20.85
CA PHE A 394 -17.60 17.24 21.60
C PHE A 394 -18.90 16.60 21.10
N GLU A 395 -18.84 15.86 19.99
CA GLU A 395 -19.95 15.02 19.59
C GLU A 395 -20.09 13.88 20.62
N PRO A 396 -21.28 13.66 21.19
CA PRO A 396 -21.49 12.61 22.16
C PRO A 396 -21.18 11.24 21.53
N TRP A 397 -20.55 10.37 22.32
CA TRP A 397 -19.93 9.07 22.00
C TRP A 397 -20.83 7.98 21.35
N HIS A 398 -21.86 8.32 20.58
CA HIS A 398 -22.81 7.35 20.03
C HIS A 398 -22.87 7.21 18.51
N THR A 399 -22.02 7.89 17.74
CA THR A 399 -21.97 7.66 16.28
C THR A 399 -20.61 7.12 15.87
N LEU A 400 -20.42 5.81 16.08
CA LEU A 400 -19.35 5.04 15.45
C LEU A 400 -19.57 5.05 13.93
N ILE A 401 -18.99 6.05 13.25
CA ILE A 401 -18.82 6.00 11.80
C ILE A 401 -17.78 4.91 11.51
N VAL A 402 -18.27 3.78 11.01
CA VAL A 402 -17.45 2.73 10.40
C VAL A 402 -16.82 3.33 9.14
N LEU A 403 -15.63 3.92 9.29
CA LEU A 403 -14.79 4.28 8.15
C LEU A 403 -14.33 2.98 7.46
N PRO A 404 -14.63 2.78 6.17
CA PRO A 404 -14.19 1.60 5.45
C PRO A 404 -12.68 1.68 5.16
N LYS A 405 -11.90 0.95 5.96
CA LYS A 405 -10.42 0.90 5.96
C LYS A 405 -9.73 0.43 4.67
N ALA A 406 -10.44 0.12 3.58
CA ALA A 406 -9.84 -0.63 2.47
C ALA A 406 -9.72 0.13 1.13
N LYS A 407 -10.31 1.32 0.97
CA LYS A 407 -10.29 2.03 -0.33
C LYS A 407 -9.71 3.44 -0.31
N VAL A 408 -9.49 4.00 0.88
CA VAL A 408 -8.80 5.29 1.08
C VAL A 408 -7.28 5.11 1.16
N HIS A 409 -6.80 3.88 1.39
CA HIS A 409 -5.37 3.67 1.65
C HIS A 409 -4.49 3.92 0.42
N SER A 410 -4.84 3.46 -0.79
CA SER A 410 -3.93 3.62 -1.94
C SER A 410 -3.81 5.08 -2.40
N GLU A 411 -4.92 5.79 -2.60
CA GLU A 411 -4.87 7.18 -3.08
C GLU A 411 -4.36 8.17 -2.02
N ALA A 412 -4.57 7.88 -0.73
CA ALA A 412 -3.98 8.66 0.35
C ALA A 412 -2.48 8.35 0.54
N THR A 413 -2.03 7.11 0.36
CA THR A 413 -0.59 6.80 0.45
C THR A 413 0.19 7.43 -0.69
N TYR A 414 -0.31 7.42 -1.93
CA TYR A 414 0.33 8.10 -3.06
C TYR A 414 0.49 9.59 -2.81
N LYS A 415 -0.57 10.26 -2.33
CA LYS A 415 -0.51 11.68 -1.96
C LYS A 415 0.49 11.94 -0.83
N VAL A 416 0.52 11.09 0.19
CA VAL A 416 1.43 11.25 1.34
C VAL A 416 2.89 11.05 0.94
N GLU A 417 3.21 10.07 0.09
CA GLU A 417 4.56 9.87 -0.45
C GLU A 417 5.05 11.06 -1.28
N GLU A 418 4.22 11.56 -2.19
CA GLU A 418 4.54 12.77 -2.98
C GLU A 418 4.75 13.98 -2.07
N CYS A 419 3.97 14.10 -0.98
CA CYS A 419 4.14 15.16 0.00
C CYS A 419 5.44 15.05 0.78
N MET A 420 5.81 13.84 1.22
CA MET A 420 7.10 13.60 1.87
C MET A 420 8.25 13.96 0.93
N CYS A 421 8.20 13.52 -0.33
CA CYS A 421 9.16 13.90 -1.38
C CYS A 421 9.19 15.42 -1.64
N ALA A 422 8.05 16.11 -1.60
CA ALA A 422 7.99 17.56 -1.74
C ALA A 422 8.61 18.30 -0.54
N ILE A 423 8.37 17.81 0.69
CA ILE A 423 8.92 18.39 1.93
C ILE A 423 10.45 18.16 2.01
N LEU A 424 10.92 17.00 1.56
CA LEU A 424 12.34 16.63 1.45
C LEU A 424 13.17 17.57 0.57
N SER A 425 12.53 18.30 -0.35
CA SER A 425 13.23 19.15 -1.32
C SER A 425 14.07 20.28 -0.72
N ASN A 426 14.07 20.45 0.61
CA ASN A 426 14.79 21.49 1.33
C ASN A 426 15.73 21.01 2.45
N SER A 427 15.84 19.71 2.78
CA SER A 427 16.69 19.27 3.92
C SER A 427 18.19 19.38 3.65
N THR A 428 18.63 19.83 2.46
CA THR A 428 20.07 19.96 2.19
C THR A 428 20.46 21.24 1.45
N SER A 429 20.08 22.41 1.97
CA SER A 429 20.84 23.63 1.71
C SER A 429 21.28 24.28 3.01
N THR A 430 22.31 23.74 3.64
CA THR A 430 23.39 24.64 4.06
C THR A 430 24.06 25.08 2.76
N PRO A 431 23.91 26.35 2.33
CA PRO A 431 24.65 26.79 1.16
C PRO A 431 26.12 26.57 1.47
N SER A 432 26.80 25.91 0.53
CA SER A 432 28.24 25.69 0.63
C SER A 432 28.94 27.03 0.81
N VAL A 433 30.16 27.01 1.36
CA VAL A 433 31.01 28.22 1.45
C VAL A 433 31.13 28.89 0.08
N THR A 434 31.13 28.12 -1.01
CA THR A 434 31.18 28.62 -2.40
C THR A 434 29.87 29.31 -2.84
N ASP A 435 28.71 28.87 -2.39
CA ASP A 435 27.43 29.54 -2.72
C ASP A 435 27.22 30.83 -1.91
N ARG A 436 27.63 30.85 -0.63
CA ARG A 436 27.62 32.07 0.21
C ARG A 436 28.60 33.13 -0.28
N THR A 437 29.78 32.72 -0.77
CA THR A 437 30.76 33.64 -1.36
C THR A 437 30.28 34.22 -2.69
N LYS A 438 29.53 33.46 -3.51
CA LYS A 438 28.86 34.00 -4.71
C LYS A 438 27.80 35.05 -4.34
N GLN A 439 26.97 34.79 -3.32
CA GLN A 439 25.99 35.77 -2.83
C GLN A 439 26.65 37.05 -2.30
N LEU A 440 27.75 36.94 -1.55
CA LEU A 440 28.53 38.10 -1.11
C LEU A 440 28.99 38.98 -2.27
N ARG A 441 29.59 38.37 -3.32
CA ARG A 441 30.03 39.12 -4.50
C ARG A 441 28.88 39.82 -5.22
N LEU A 442 27.68 39.22 -5.25
CA LEU A 442 26.50 39.84 -5.85
C LEU A 442 26.08 41.11 -5.10
N HIS A 443 26.05 41.09 -3.77
CA HIS A 443 25.75 42.28 -2.96
C HIS A 443 26.83 43.37 -3.11
N GLU A 444 28.11 42.99 -3.19
CA GLU A 444 29.22 43.93 -3.44
C GLU A 444 29.09 44.64 -4.81
N VAL A 445 28.78 43.87 -5.85
CA VAL A 445 28.55 44.42 -7.20
C VAL A 445 27.33 45.32 -7.22
N ALA A 446 26.22 44.91 -6.61
CA ALA A 446 25.00 45.73 -6.53
C ALA A 446 25.24 47.07 -5.82
N LEU A 447 26.03 47.08 -4.74
CA LEU A 447 26.42 48.32 -4.05
C LEU A 447 27.30 49.22 -4.92
N ALA A 448 28.27 48.65 -5.63
CA ALA A 448 29.12 49.40 -6.56
C ALA A 448 28.30 50.03 -7.69
N GLU A 449 27.33 49.30 -8.23
CA GLU A 449 26.41 49.78 -9.25
C GLU A 449 25.49 50.90 -8.73
N LEU A 450 24.89 50.72 -7.54
CA LEU A 450 24.02 51.71 -6.91
C LEU A 450 24.77 53.01 -6.60
N ASN A 451 26.01 52.92 -6.11
CA ASN A 451 26.84 54.09 -5.80
C ASN A 451 27.28 54.89 -7.04
N ASN A 452 27.26 54.26 -8.22
CA ASN A 452 27.60 54.91 -9.49
C ASN A 452 26.36 55.49 -10.22
N GLN A 453 25.17 55.45 -9.60
CA GLN A 453 23.95 56.04 -10.16
C GLN A 453 23.70 57.47 -9.63
N PRO A 454 23.14 58.38 -10.46
CA PRO A 454 22.77 59.72 -10.01
C PRO A 454 21.57 59.69 -9.05
N SER A 455 21.63 60.47 -7.97
CA SER A 455 20.66 60.48 -6.86
C SER A 455 19.20 60.77 -7.27
N SER A 456 18.98 61.35 -8.46
CA SER A 456 17.65 61.64 -9.03
C SER A 456 17.02 60.45 -9.76
N ARG A 457 17.75 59.36 -9.99
CA ARG A 457 17.26 58.18 -10.72
C ARG A 457 16.31 57.37 -9.84
N ALA A 458 15.14 57.03 -10.39
CA ALA A 458 14.19 56.14 -9.73
C ALA A 458 14.78 54.73 -9.68
N VAL A 459 14.89 54.18 -8.47
CA VAL A 459 15.32 52.80 -8.23
C VAL A 459 14.12 52.01 -7.73
N TYR A 460 14.06 50.74 -8.10
CA TYR A 460 12.99 49.84 -7.70
C TYR A 460 13.59 48.64 -6.97
N ARG A 461 13.12 48.40 -5.75
CA ARG A 461 13.45 47.19 -5.02
C ARG A 461 12.51 46.10 -5.48
N LYS A 462 13.07 45.03 -6.03
CA LYS A 462 12.33 43.82 -6.34
C LYS A 462 12.20 42.98 -5.07
N ASN A 463 10.97 42.71 -4.64
CA ASN A 463 10.70 41.71 -3.60
C ASN A 463 9.68 40.72 -4.18
N GLY A 464 10.16 39.51 -4.51
CA GLY A 464 9.41 38.60 -5.37
C GLY A 464 9.12 39.23 -6.74
N ASN A 465 7.83 39.35 -7.11
CA ASN A 465 7.38 39.92 -8.38
C ASN A 465 6.95 41.39 -8.30
N LEU A 466 7.07 42.02 -7.12
CA LEU A 466 6.67 43.40 -6.90
C LEU A 466 7.89 44.32 -6.92
N PHE A 467 7.75 45.43 -7.63
CA PHE A 467 8.74 46.49 -7.69
C PHE A 467 8.30 47.64 -6.80
N PHE A 468 8.95 47.80 -5.67
CA PHE A 468 8.71 48.93 -4.77
C PHE A 468 9.64 50.08 -5.16
N ARG A 469 9.06 51.21 -5.55
CA ARG A 469 9.85 52.42 -5.80
C ARG A 469 10.57 52.83 -4.52
N THR A 470 11.86 53.05 -4.61
CA THR A 470 12.73 53.43 -3.49
C THR A 470 13.72 54.50 -3.95
N THR A 471 14.45 55.10 -3.01
CA THR A 471 15.55 56.02 -3.33
C THR A 471 16.87 55.27 -3.34
N ILE A 472 17.87 55.80 -4.05
CA ILE A 472 19.23 55.23 -4.05
C ILE A 472 19.78 55.13 -2.63
N GLN A 473 19.55 56.15 -1.80
CA GLN A 473 20.03 56.17 -0.41
C GLN A 473 19.45 55.02 0.42
N THR A 474 18.14 54.77 0.31
CA THR A 474 17.50 53.66 1.02
C THR A 474 17.90 52.30 0.43
N ALA A 475 18.04 52.20 -0.90
CA ALA A 475 18.51 50.97 -1.56
C ALA A 475 19.94 50.60 -1.11
N THR A 476 20.86 51.57 -1.10
CA THR A 476 22.25 51.38 -0.64
C THR A 476 22.30 50.97 0.84
N ALA A 477 21.52 51.63 1.71
CA ALA A 477 21.50 51.27 3.14
C ALA A 477 20.96 49.84 3.38
N MET A 478 19.97 49.41 2.60
CA MET A 478 19.42 48.05 2.70
C MET A 478 20.41 47.01 2.17
N GLU A 479 21.02 47.24 1.01
CA GLU A 479 22.04 46.33 0.47
C GLU A 479 23.27 46.23 1.37
N GLN A 480 23.67 47.33 2.01
CA GLN A 480 24.74 47.31 3.00
C GLN A 480 24.39 46.43 4.22
N LYS A 481 23.12 46.48 4.66
CA LYS A 481 22.64 45.64 5.77
C LYS A 481 22.65 44.15 5.39
N GLU A 482 22.22 43.81 4.17
CA GLU A 482 22.26 42.44 3.67
C GLU A 482 23.70 41.94 3.49
N LEU A 483 24.61 42.79 2.98
CA LEU A 483 26.03 42.46 2.88
C LEU A 483 26.66 42.15 4.24
N GLU A 484 26.42 42.97 5.26
CA GLU A 484 26.95 42.74 6.61
C GLU A 484 26.34 41.49 7.26
N SER A 485 25.05 41.23 7.04
CA SER A 485 24.39 39.97 7.41
C SER A 485 25.08 38.77 6.74
N ALA A 486 25.35 38.83 5.44
CA ALA A 486 26.03 37.77 4.70
C ALA A 486 27.48 37.56 5.17
N LYS A 487 28.24 38.63 5.45
CA LYS A 487 29.60 38.55 6.01
C LYS A 487 29.61 37.90 7.40
N SER A 488 28.65 38.26 8.26
CA SER A 488 28.53 37.68 9.60
C SER A 488 28.25 36.17 9.55
N LYS A 489 27.38 35.75 8.63
CA LYS A 489 27.05 34.34 8.37
C LYS A 489 28.23 33.55 7.81
N LEU A 490 29.10 34.17 7.01
CA LEU A 490 30.33 33.54 6.50
C LEU A 490 31.37 33.37 7.62
N LYS A 491 31.60 34.42 8.42
CA LYS A 491 32.58 34.41 9.52
C LYS A 491 32.23 33.38 10.61
N GLY A 492 30.93 33.13 10.82
CA GLY A 492 30.44 32.09 11.72
C GLY A 492 30.76 30.66 11.26
N LEU A 493 31.06 30.43 9.98
CA LEU A 493 31.41 29.12 9.42
C LEU A 493 32.92 28.87 9.48
N ASP A 494 33.72 29.91 9.23
CA ASP A 494 35.19 29.85 9.31
C ASP A 494 35.70 29.66 10.74
N SER A 495 34.89 30.03 11.75
CA SER A 495 35.21 29.85 13.18
C SER A 495 34.73 28.53 13.76
N SER A 496 34.02 27.73 12.96
CA SER A 496 33.54 26.38 13.29
C SER A 496 34.21 25.27 12.45
N SER A 497 35.27 25.61 11.72
CA SER A 497 36.13 24.66 11.00
C SER A 497 37.40 24.33 11.79
#